data_AF-A0A7X7BUI8-F1
#
_entry.id   AF-A0A7X7BUI8-F1
#
_cell.length_a   1.000
_cell.length_b   1.000
_cell.length_c   1.000
_cell.angle_alpha   90.00
_cell.angle_beta   90.00
_cell.angle_gamma   90.00
#
_symmetry.space_group_name_H-M   'P 1'
#
loop_
_entity.id
_entity.type
_entity.pdbx_description
1 polymer ?
#
loop_
_entity_poly.entity_id
_entity_poly.type
_entity_poly.pdbx_seq_one_letter_code
_entity_poly.pdbx_strand_id
1 'polypeptide(L)'
;MLKKILFGLSAAVLMSSQAMAQTQPQLEYQQKHGDWMITCHLIDEAKEVRDCIITTGTTTKVETPQGGQEIDAARASVIYIQDQPTLILTALPGTLLLPGMSINIDGKPLELGKDKIEQLYFERCLNDGCITGLPLSTDEIVASLKKSNTMNLSYNHDLLGKGLQELKLKVSMKGFTAAYDDLQKRMGKAK
;
A
#
# COMPACT_ATOMS: atom_id res chain seq x y z
N MET A 1 65.39 38.89 16.82
CA MET A 1 64.55 40.07 17.15
C MET A 1 63.13 39.60 17.45
N LEU A 2 62.58 40.09 18.56
CA LEU A 2 61.48 39.51 19.31
C LEU A 2 60.12 40.04 18.86
N LYS A 3 59.12 39.14 18.82
CA LYS A 3 57.70 39.31 19.20
C LYS A 3 56.92 40.53 18.68
N LYS A 4 55.79 40.21 18.02
CA LYS A 4 54.43 40.66 18.39
C LYS A 4 53.40 39.85 17.58
N ILE A 5 52.83 38.81 18.17
CA ILE A 5 51.62 38.15 17.66
C ILE A 5 50.48 38.62 18.57
N LEU A 6 49.58 39.39 17.97
CA LEU A 6 48.35 39.89 18.61
C LEU A 6 47.34 38.75 18.68
N PHE A 7 46.88 38.48 19.91
CA PHE A 7 45.74 37.61 20.19
C PHE A 7 44.46 38.25 19.65
N GLY A 8 43.87 37.66 18.60
CA GLY A 8 42.52 37.96 18.16
C GLY A 8 41.52 37.12 18.95
N LEU A 9 40.70 37.77 19.79
CA LEU A 9 39.50 37.16 20.37
C LEU A 9 38.52 36.83 19.24
N SER A 10 38.38 35.54 18.91
CA SER A 10 37.26 35.06 18.08
C SER A 10 36.10 34.68 19.00
N ALA A 11 35.05 35.47 18.97
CA ALA A 11 33.76 35.12 19.55
C ALA A 11 33.12 34.01 18.71
N ALA A 12 33.12 32.77 19.23
CA ALA A 12 32.42 31.67 18.61
C ALA A 12 30.90 31.86 18.80
N VAL A 13 30.23 32.33 17.75
CA VAL A 13 28.77 32.31 17.65
C VAL A 13 28.36 30.83 17.52
N LEU A 14 27.91 30.24 18.62
CA LEU A 14 27.25 28.94 18.62
C LEU A 14 25.92 29.11 17.88
N MET A 15 25.90 28.76 16.60
CA MET A 15 24.64 28.56 15.88
C MET A 15 23.93 27.37 16.51
N SER A 16 22.93 27.65 17.32
CA SER A 16 21.96 26.66 17.82
C SER A 16 21.14 26.16 16.64
N SER A 17 21.65 25.14 15.95
CA SER A 17 20.85 24.32 15.05
C SER A 17 19.73 23.70 15.86
N GLN A 18 18.55 24.30 15.83
CA GLN A 18 17.33 23.64 16.26
C GLN A 18 17.12 22.47 15.30
N ALA A 19 17.51 21.28 15.74
CA ALA A 19 17.08 20.06 15.08
C ALA A 19 15.56 20.03 15.20
N MET A 20 14.85 20.29 14.09
CA MET A 20 13.44 19.96 14.01
C MET A 20 13.34 18.45 14.23
N ALA A 21 12.86 18.04 15.40
CA ALA A 21 12.53 16.64 15.64
C ALA A 21 11.44 16.27 14.62
N GLN A 22 11.79 15.43 13.65
CA GLN A 22 10.81 14.89 12.74
C GLN A 22 9.92 13.95 13.56
N THR A 23 8.68 14.34 13.82
CA THR A 23 7.68 13.50 14.47
C THR A 23 7.47 12.27 13.59
N GLN A 24 8.08 11.14 13.97
CA GLN A 24 7.89 9.88 13.27
C GLN A 24 6.51 9.32 13.66
N PRO A 25 5.72 8.82 12.68
CA PRO A 25 4.44 8.19 12.97
C PRO A 25 4.63 7.07 14.00
N GLN A 26 3.89 7.15 15.11
CA GLN A 26 3.98 6.16 16.18
C GLN A 26 2.96 5.05 15.95
N LEU A 27 3.42 3.80 15.93
CA LEU A 27 2.52 2.63 15.88
C LEU A 27 1.60 2.63 17.11
N GLU A 28 0.31 2.72 16.88
CA GLU A 28 -0.71 2.75 17.93
C GLU A 28 -1.42 1.41 18.05
N TYR A 29 -1.68 0.77 16.91
CA TYR A 29 -2.48 -0.43 16.84
C TYR A 29 -2.04 -1.30 15.68
N GLN A 30 -1.96 -2.61 15.95
CA GLN A 30 -1.71 -3.61 14.92
C GLN A 30 -2.47 -4.87 15.28
N GLN A 31 -3.19 -5.43 14.31
CA GLN A 31 -3.91 -6.69 14.50
C GLN A 31 -3.95 -7.49 13.19
N LYS A 32 -3.84 -8.81 13.30
CA LYS A 32 -3.99 -9.72 12.16
C LYS A 32 -5.38 -10.35 12.17
N HIS A 33 -6.04 -10.33 11.01
CA HIS A 33 -7.35 -10.92 10.75
C HIS A 33 -7.22 -11.86 9.55
N GLY A 34 -7.03 -13.15 9.82
CA GLY A 34 -6.73 -14.11 8.76
C GLY A 34 -5.43 -13.75 8.04
N ASP A 35 -5.50 -13.50 6.73
CA ASP A 35 -4.36 -13.13 5.90
C ASP A 35 -4.18 -11.61 5.73
N TRP A 36 -5.07 -10.83 6.37
CA TRP A 36 -5.04 -9.37 6.36
C TRP A 36 -4.48 -8.83 7.67
N MET A 37 -3.71 -7.76 7.59
CA MET A 37 -3.16 -7.04 8.74
C MET A 37 -3.74 -5.64 8.76
N ILE A 38 -4.28 -5.19 9.89
CA ILE A 38 -4.55 -3.77 10.15
C ILE A 38 -3.38 -3.17 10.91
N THR A 39 -2.96 -1.98 10.50
CA THR A 39 -1.96 -1.16 11.18
C THR A 39 -2.47 0.26 11.26
N CYS A 40 -2.40 0.87 12.44
CA CYS A 40 -2.74 2.28 12.65
C CYS A 40 -1.59 3.04 13.29
N HIS A 41 -1.32 4.23 12.79
CA HIS A 41 -0.32 5.14 13.33
C HIS A 41 -0.97 6.45 13.78
N LEU A 42 -0.41 7.01 14.85
CA LEU A 42 -0.66 8.40 15.24
C LEU A 42 0.27 9.28 14.41
N ILE A 43 -0.31 10.26 13.70
CA ILE A 43 0.42 11.12 12.75
C ILE A 43 0.77 12.49 13.35
N ASP A 44 0.22 12.81 14.52
CA ASP A 44 0.44 14.08 15.23
C ASP A 44 0.76 13.81 16.71
N GLU A 45 1.58 14.67 17.33
CA GLU A 45 1.91 14.67 18.76
C GLU A 45 0.67 14.86 19.63
N ALA A 46 -0.35 15.55 19.10
CA ALA A 46 -1.66 15.68 19.75
C ALA A 46 -2.44 14.35 19.80
N LYS A 47 -2.01 13.32 19.04
CA LYS A 47 -2.63 11.99 18.95
C LYS A 47 -4.09 12.00 18.47
N GLU A 48 -4.52 13.06 17.81
CA GLU A 48 -5.90 13.22 17.35
C GLU A 48 -6.13 12.63 15.95
N VAL A 49 -5.09 12.57 15.13
CA VAL A 49 -5.15 12.01 13.77
C VAL A 49 -4.58 10.61 13.76
N ARG A 50 -5.46 9.64 13.46
CA ARG A 50 -5.11 8.23 13.25
C ARG A 50 -5.20 7.91 11.77
N ASP A 51 -4.12 7.40 11.19
CA ASP A 51 -4.15 6.78 9.86
C ASP A 51 -4.08 5.27 10.02
N CYS A 52 -5.13 4.59 9.55
CA CYS A 52 -5.21 3.15 9.55
C CYS A 52 -5.24 2.62 8.12
N ILE A 53 -4.51 1.53 7.93
CA ILE A 53 -4.47 0.77 6.69
C ILE A 53 -4.70 -0.70 7.01
N ILE A 54 -5.46 -1.40 6.17
CA ILE A 54 -5.42 -2.86 6.12
C ILE A 54 -4.63 -3.29 4.90
N THR A 55 -3.78 -4.29 5.04
CA THR A 55 -2.90 -4.78 3.97
C THR A 55 -2.90 -6.30 3.91
N THR A 56 -2.71 -6.81 2.70
CA THR A 56 -2.30 -8.18 2.43
C THR A 56 -1.42 -8.19 1.18
N GLY A 57 -0.73 -9.30 0.93
CA GLY A 57 0.14 -9.47 -0.21
C GLY A 57 0.08 -10.89 -0.76
N THR A 58 0.58 -11.05 -1.97
CA THR A 58 0.78 -12.34 -2.62
C THR A 58 2.15 -12.36 -3.26
N THR A 59 2.77 -13.52 -3.24
CA THR A 59 4.08 -13.76 -3.82
C THR A 59 3.96 -14.43 -5.18
N THR A 60 5.05 -14.40 -5.95
CA THR A 60 5.25 -15.21 -7.14
C THR A 60 6.66 -15.77 -7.16
N LYS A 61 6.87 -16.86 -7.89
CA LYS A 61 8.20 -17.43 -8.11
C LYS A 61 8.76 -16.90 -9.42
N VAL A 62 9.99 -16.43 -9.36
CA VAL A 62 10.76 -15.94 -10.51
C VAL A 62 11.96 -16.85 -10.69
N GLU A 63 12.21 -17.27 -11.92
CA GLU A 63 13.40 -18.04 -12.23
C GLU A 63 14.64 -17.12 -12.21
N THR A 64 15.61 -17.43 -11.35
CA THR A 64 16.91 -16.76 -11.35
C THR A 64 18.00 -17.77 -11.72
N PRO A 65 19.19 -17.31 -12.17
CA PRO A 65 20.33 -18.19 -12.42
C PRO A 65 20.75 -19.02 -11.18
N GLN A 66 20.43 -18.57 -9.96
CA GLN A 66 20.71 -19.28 -8.72
C GLN A 66 19.56 -20.21 -8.25
N GLY A 67 18.49 -20.34 -9.04
CA GLY A 67 17.28 -21.10 -8.69
C GLY A 67 16.04 -20.21 -8.57
N GLY A 68 14.85 -20.81 -8.46
CA GLY A 68 13.60 -20.04 -8.31
C GLY A 68 13.59 -19.23 -7.01
N GLN A 69 13.39 -17.92 -7.10
CA GLN A 69 13.24 -17.02 -5.96
C GLN A 69 11.77 -16.62 -5.80
N GLU A 70 11.26 -16.66 -4.58
CA GLU A 70 9.95 -16.11 -4.25
C GLU A 70 10.07 -14.61 -3.95
N ILE A 71 9.23 -13.80 -4.60
CA ILE A 71 9.18 -12.34 -4.42
C ILE A 71 7.74 -11.89 -4.19
N ASP A 72 7.56 -10.75 -3.52
CA ASP A 72 6.26 -10.10 -3.44
C ASP A 72 5.82 -9.67 -4.84
N ALA A 73 4.64 -10.12 -5.26
CA ALA A 73 4.12 -9.86 -6.61
C ALA A 73 3.07 -8.76 -6.60
N ALA A 74 2.19 -8.76 -5.61
CA ALA A 74 1.24 -7.68 -5.45
C ALA A 74 0.91 -7.45 -3.98
N ARG A 75 0.51 -6.21 -3.69
CA ARG A 75 -0.05 -5.81 -2.41
C ARG A 75 -1.45 -5.25 -2.64
N ALA A 76 -2.38 -5.65 -1.79
CA ALA A 76 -3.71 -5.07 -1.72
C ALA A 76 -3.85 -4.37 -0.37
N SER A 77 -4.33 -3.14 -0.40
CA SER A 77 -4.52 -2.33 0.80
C SER A 77 -5.86 -1.62 0.78
N VAL A 78 -6.50 -1.40 1.93
CA VAL A 78 -7.62 -0.46 2.02
C VAL A 78 -7.25 0.68 2.96
N ILE A 79 -7.38 1.90 2.45
CA ILE A 79 -7.18 3.16 3.16
C ILE A 79 -8.38 4.08 2.94
N TYR A 80 -8.49 5.14 3.74
CA TYR A 80 -9.45 6.21 3.48
C TYR A 80 -8.77 7.33 2.70
N ILE A 81 -9.29 7.65 1.52
CA ILE A 81 -8.91 8.82 0.73
C ILE A 81 -10.11 9.76 0.72
N GLN A 82 -9.95 10.98 1.25
CA GLN A 82 -11.04 11.96 1.33
C GLN A 82 -12.32 11.37 1.93
N ASP A 83 -12.19 10.69 3.08
CA ASP A 83 -13.28 10.00 3.79
C ASP A 83 -13.96 8.85 3.02
N GLN A 84 -13.43 8.42 1.87
CA GLN A 84 -13.92 7.26 1.12
C GLN A 84 -12.96 6.08 1.25
N PRO A 85 -13.43 4.88 1.68
CA PRO A 85 -12.59 3.70 1.67
C PRO A 85 -12.24 3.34 0.23
N THR A 86 -10.96 3.11 -0.03
CA THR A 86 -10.43 2.84 -1.37
C THR A 86 -9.52 1.63 -1.31
N LEU A 87 -9.78 0.63 -2.16
CA LEU A 87 -8.88 -0.50 -2.37
C LEU A 87 -7.75 -0.04 -3.29
N ILE A 88 -6.54 -0.10 -2.77
CA ILE A 88 -5.30 0.22 -3.46
C ILE A 88 -4.61 -1.09 -3.82
N LEU A 89 -4.34 -1.26 -5.11
CA LEU A 89 -3.60 -2.40 -5.63
C LEU A 89 -2.24 -1.93 -6.12
N THR A 90 -1.18 -2.54 -5.61
CA THR A 90 0.21 -2.26 -6.01
C THR A 90 0.75 -3.47 -6.76
N ALA A 91 1.13 -3.28 -8.02
CA ALA A 91 1.89 -4.23 -8.81
C ALA A 91 3.39 -4.00 -8.67
N LEU A 92 4.19 -5.04 -8.91
CA LEU A 92 5.65 -4.96 -8.92
C LEU A 92 6.20 -3.79 -9.77
N PRO A 93 7.31 -3.16 -9.33
CA PRO A 93 8.08 -2.25 -10.17
C PRO A 93 8.45 -2.88 -11.52
N GLY A 94 8.41 -2.07 -12.58
CA GLY A 94 8.67 -2.53 -13.95
C GLY A 94 7.48 -3.22 -14.64
N THR A 95 6.29 -3.22 -14.03
CA THR A 95 5.07 -3.63 -14.74
C THR A 95 4.77 -2.71 -15.93
N LEU A 96 4.15 -3.24 -16.97
CA LEU A 96 3.62 -2.43 -18.06
C LEU A 96 2.39 -1.64 -17.62
N LEU A 97 2.41 -0.33 -17.91
CA LEU A 97 1.33 0.59 -17.54
C LEU A 97 0.02 0.27 -18.27
N LEU A 98 0.12 -0.12 -19.55
CA LEU A 98 -1.00 -0.58 -20.35
C LEU A 98 -0.88 -2.10 -20.57
N PRO A 99 -1.98 -2.85 -20.47
CA PRO A 99 -3.36 -2.37 -20.34
C PRO A 99 -3.80 -2.03 -18.90
N GLY A 100 -2.93 -2.22 -17.91
CA GLY A 100 -3.22 -2.03 -16.48
C GLY A 100 -3.36 -3.36 -15.75
N MET A 101 -4.02 -3.35 -14.60
CA MET A 101 -4.27 -4.54 -13.78
C MET A 101 -5.70 -5.05 -13.98
N SER A 102 -5.85 -6.32 -14.33
CA SER A 102 -7.15 -6.99 -14.30
C SER A 102 -7.51 -7.43 -12.88
N ILE A 103 -8.79 -7.34 -12.54
CA ILE A 103 -9.34 -7.74 -11.23
C ILE A 103 -10.59 -8.62 -11.42
N ASN A 104 -10.60 -9.79 -10.79
CA ASN A 104 -11.76 -10.69 -10.73
C ASN A 104 -11.96 -11.22 -9.31
N ILE A 105 -13.20 -11.20 -8.83
CA ILE A 105 -13.59 -11.72 -7.52
C ILE A 105 -14.17 -13.12 -7.70
N ASP A 106 -13.54 -14.13 -7.10
CA ASP A 106 -13.91 -15.55 -7.26
C ASP A 106 -14.10 -15.98 -8.73
N GLY A 107 -13.23 -15.47 -9.61
CA GLY A 107 -13.24 -15.76 -11.05
C GLY A 107 -14.30 -15.00 -11.86
N LYS A 108 -15.03 -14.05 -11.26
CA LYS A 108 -16.01 -13.21 -11.94
C LYS A 108 -15.55 -11.76 -11.99
N PRO A 109 -15.90 -10.99 -13.04
CA PRO A 109 -15.68 -9.56 -13.07
C PRO A 109 -16.32 -8.90 -11.85
N LEU A 110 -15.70 -7.83 -11.34
CA LEU A 110 -16.32 -7.03 -10.30
C LEU A 110 -17.47 -6.24 -10.92
N GLU A 111 -18.68 -6.38 -10.37
CA GLU A 111 -19.87 -5.68 -10.86
C GLU A 111 -20.09 -4.39 -10.07
N LEU A 112 -20.40 -3.31 -10.77
CA LEU A 112 -20.80 -2.02 -10.22
C LEU A 112 -22.11 -1.61 -10.90
N GLY A 113 -23.24 -1.97 -10.28
CA GLY A 113 -24.55 -1.82 -10.92
C GLY A 113 -24.65 -2.63 -12.22
N LYS A 114 -24.69 -1.94 -13.37
CA LYS A 114 -24.72 -2.58 -14.71
C LYS A 114 -23.35 -2.70 -15.36
N ASP A 115 -22.34 -2.04 -14.81
CA ASP A 115 -21.00 -1.99 -15.36
C ASP A 115 -20.14 -3.13 -14.78
N LYS A 116 -19.17 -3.57 -15.58
CA LYS A 116 -18.19 -4.57 -15.19
C LYS A 116 -16.81 -3.95 -15.17
N ILE A 117 -16.14 -4.05 -14.04
CA ILE A 117 -14.76 -3.63 -13.86
C ILE A 117 -13.89 -4.86 -14.11
N GLU A 118 -13.34 -4.94 -15.32
CA GLU A 118 -12.42 -6.02 -15.72
C GLU A 118 -10.95 -5.58 -15.61
N GLN A 119 -10.71 -4.27 -15.64
CA GLN A 119 -9.38 -3.69 -15.69
C GLN A 119 -9.34 -2.32 -15.00
N LEU A 120 -8.24 -2.09 -14.29
CA LEU A 120 -7.92 -0.85 -13.59
C LEU A 120 -6.59 -0.32 -14.15
N TYR A 121 -6.61 0.91 -14.65
CA TYR A 121 -5.40 1.56 -15.14
C TYR A 121 -4.50 1.98 -13.99
N PHE A 122 -3.19 1.82 -14.13
CA PHE A 122 -2.25 2.36 -13.17
C PHE A 122 -2.28 3.88 -13.21
N GLU A 123 -2.42 4.50 -12.04
CA GLU A 123 -2.51 5.96 -11.89
C GLU A 123 -1.13 6.59 -11.72
N ARG A 124 -0.23 5.89 -11.00
CA ARG A 124 1.12 6.35 -10.68
C ARG A 124 2.03 5.18 -10.31
N CYS A 125 3.33 5.36 -10.44
CA CYS A 125 4.32 4.43 -9.93
C CYS A 125 5.21 5.10 -8.88
N LEU A 126 5.42 4.39 -7.79
CA LEU A 126 6.34 4.74 -6.70
C LEU A 126 7.46 3.69 -6.66
N ASN A 127 8.43 3.90 -5.77
CA ASN A 127 9.54 2.96 -5.60
C ASN A 127 9.09 1.54 -5.23
N ASP A 128 7.93 1.41 -4.57
CA ASP A 128 7.37 0.13 -4.15
C ASP A 128 6.43 -0.50 -5.19
N GLY A 129 6.18 0.16 -6.33
CA GLY A 129 5.41 -0.41 -7.43
C GLY A 129 4.48 0.58 -8.13
N CYS A 130 3.73 0.06 -9.11
CA CYS A 130 2.69 0.82 -9.81
C CYS A 130 1.34 0.59 -9.15
N ILE A 131 0.60 1.68 -8.96
CA ILE A 131 -0.58 1.72 -8.09
C ILE A 131 -1.82 2.05 -8.92
N THR A 132 -2.90 1.33 -8.64
CA THR A 132 -4.25 1.68 -9.08
C THR A 132 -5.20 1.66 -7.89
N GLY A 133 -6.28 2.44 -7.97
CA GLY A 133 -7.28 2.59 -6.92
C GLY A 133 -8.67 2.18 -7.39
N LEU A 134 -9.41 1.50 -6.51
CA LEU A 134 -10.83 1.22 -6.67
C LEU A 134 -11.56 1.78 -5.45
N PRO A 135 -12.31 2.89 -5.60
CA PRO A 135 -13.18 3.38 -4.55
C PRO A 135 -14.20 2.31 -4.15
N LEU A 136 -14.29 2.03 -2.85
CA LEU A 136 -15.29 1.12 -2.28
C LEU A 136 -16.55 1.92 -1.94
N SER A 137 -17.04 2.69 -2.91
CA SER A 137 -18.08 3.71 -2.74
C SER A 137 -19.49 3.15 -2.65
N THR A 138 -19.68 1.87 -3.01
CA THR A 138 -20.99 1.20 -2.96
C THR A 138 -20.96 0.01 -2.01
N ASP A 139 -22.08 -0.18 -1.30
CA ASP A 139 -22.27 -1.34 -0.42
C ASP A 139 -22.22 -2.66 -1.20
N GLU A 140 -22.54 -2.65 -2.51
CA GLU A 140 -22.45 -3.80 -3.41
C GLU A 140 -21.02 -4.28 -3.61
N ILE A 141 -20.08 -3.37 -3.91
CA ILE A 141 -18.64 -3.72 -4.04
C ILE A 141 -18.14 -4.27 -2.71
N VAL A 142 -18.42 -3.58 -1.60
CA VAL A 142 -17.97 -4.01 -0.27
C VAL A 142 -18.55 -5.38 0.07
N ALA A 143 -19.84 -5.62 -0.19
CA ALA A 143 -20.47 -6.91 0.05
C ALA A 143 -19.89 -8.03 -0.82
N SER A 144 -19.55 -7.74 -2.08
CA SER A 144 -18.87 -8.68 -2.98
C SER A 144 -17.51 -9.09 -2.42
N LEU A 145 -16.69 -8.11 -2.01
CA LEU A 145 -15.39 -8.37 -1.40
C LEU A 145 -15.52 -9.16 -0.09
N LYS A 146 -16.45 -8.77 0.80
CA LYS A 146 -16.69 -9.46 2.09
C LYS A 146 -17.14 -10.92 1.95
N LYS A 147 -17.82 -11.27 0.86
CA LYS A 147 -18.33 -12.63 0.60
C LYS A 147 -17.35 -13.51 -0.17
N SER A 148 -16.31 -12.91 -0.72
CA SER A 148 -15.39 -13.62 -1.61
C SER A 148 -14.35 -14.43 -0.87
N ASN A 149 -13.84 -15.47 -1.54
CA ASN A 149 -12.71 -16.26 -1.03
C ASN A 149 -11.39 -15.76 -1.59
N THR A 150 -11.41 -15.28 -2.83
CA THR A 150 -10.23 -14.89 -3.60
C THR A 150 -10.47 -13.64 -4.43
N MET A 151 -9.48 -12.76 -4.45
CA MET A 151 -9.35 -11.69 -5.43
C MET A 151 -8.21 -12.05 -6.38
N ASN A 152 -8.54 -12.27 -7.65
CA ASN A 152 -7.59 -12.64 -8.68
C ASN A 152 -7.12 -11.38 -9.37
N LEU A 153 -5.81 -11.19 -9.44
CA LEU A 153 -5.18 -10.06 -10.10
C LEU A 153 -4.37 -10.59 -11.29
N SER A 154 -4.37 -9.88 -12.40
CA SER A 154 -3.35 -10.10 -13.43
C SER A 154 -2.83 -8.81 -14.02
N TYR A 155 -1.55 -8.81 -14.37
CA TYR A 155 -0.91 -7.68 -15.04
C TYR A 155 0.35 -8.16 -15.77
N ASN A 156 0.84 -7.33 -16.67
CA ASN A 156 1.97 -7.65 -17.52
C ASN A 156 3.31 -7.15 -16.95
N HIS A 157 4.34 -7.96 -17.08
CA HIS A 157 5.71 -7.65 -16.63
C HIS A 157 6.73 -8.20 -17.64
N ASP A 158 7.76 -7.43 -17.98
CA ASP A 158 8.73 -7.77 -19.02
C ASP A 158 10.16 -8.03 -18.49
N LEU A 159 10.40 -7.90 -17.18
CA LEU A 159 11.72 -8.13 -16.57
C LEU A 159 11.81 -9.44 -15.78
N LEU A 160 10.70 -10.13 -15.51
CA LEU A 160 10.70 -11.39 -14.74
C LEU A 160 10.94 -12.65 -15.57
N GLY A 161 11.16 -12.54 -16.89
CA GLY A 161 11.35 -13.70 -17.75
C GLY A 161 11.72 -13.33 -19.18
N LYS A 162 11.68 -14.33 -20.08
CA LYS A 162 11.90 -14.09 -21.51
C LYS A 162 10.65 -13.49 -22.12
N GLY A 163 10.72 -12.20 -22.46
CA GLY A 163 9.63 -11.47 -23.10
C GLY A 163 8.49 -11.12 -22.14
N LEU A 164 7.36 -10.70 -22.72
CA LEU A 164 6.19 -10.27 -21.97
C LEU A 164 5.56 -11.43 -21.19
N GLN A 165 5.49 -11.31 -19.87
CA GLN A 165 4.88 -12.28 -18.98
C GLN A 165 3.59 -11.71 -18.39
N GLU A 166 2.52 -12.51 -18.43
CA GLU A 166 1.30 -12.22 -17.67
C GLU A 166 1.42 -12.87 -16.28
N LEU A 167 1.51 -12.05 -15.24
CA LEU A 167 1.47 -12.52 -13.86
C LEU A 167 0.02 -12.74 -13.45
N LYS A 168 -0.30 -13.94 -12.96
CA LYS A 168 -1.64 -14.29 -12.43
C LYS A 168 -1.52 -14.58 -10.95
N LEU A 169 -2.14 -13.74 -10.15
CA LEU A 169 -1.98 -13.71 -8.71
C LEU A 169 -3.32 -13.96 -8.02
N LYS A 170 -3.28 -14.65 -6.88
CA LYS A 170 -4.46 -14.92 -6.05
C LYS A 170 -4.25 -14.31 -4.68
N VAL A 171 -4.95 -13.22 -4.42
CA VAL A 171 -5.01 -12.60 -3.10
C VAL A 171 -6.08 -13.31 -2.27
N SER A 172 -5.69 -13.79 -1.09
CA SER A 172 -6.62 -14.42 -0.14
C SER A 172 -7.55 -13.36 0.46
N MET A 173 -8.85 -13.65 0.47
CA MET A 173 -9.84 -12.78 1.12
C MET A 173 -10.17 -13.26 2.54
N LYS A 174 -9.47 -14.28 3.04
CA LYS A 174 -9.64 -14.82 4.39
C LYS A 174 -9.32 -13.74 5.43
N GLY A 175 -10.35 -13.29 6.14
CA GLY A 175 -10.25 -12.27 7.18
C GLY A 175 -10.38 -10.83 6.68
N PHE A 176 -10.62 -10.62 5.38
CA PHE A 176 -10.89 -9.29 4.82
C PHE A 176 -12.06 -8.59 5.53
N THR A 177 -13.18 -9.29 5.74
CA THR A 177 -14.36 -8.72 6.41
C THR A 177 -14.04 -8.21 7.81
N ALA A 178 -13.36 -9.02 8.63
CA ALA A 178 -12.99 -8.63 9.98
C ALA A 178 -11.97 -7.47 10.00
N ALA A 179 -11.00 -7.48 9.09
CA ALA A 179 -10.04 -6.38 8.93
C ALA A 179 -10.73 -5.08 8.51
N TYR A 180 -11.64 -5.15 7.54
CA TYR A 180 -12.39 -4.00 7.04
C TYR A 180 -13.33 -3.42 8.10
N ASP A 181 -14.04 -4.26 8.84
CA ASP A 181 -14.91 -3.81 9.94
C ASP A 181 -14.10 -3.17 11.07
N ASP A 182 -12.93 -3.73 11.40
CA ASP A 182 -11.99 -3.12 12.36
C ASP A 182 -11.50 -1.77 11.83
N LEU A 183 -11.11 -1.68 10.56
CA LEU A 183 -10.73 -0.42 9.92
C LEU A 183 -11.83 0.64 10.06
N GLN A 184 -13.08 0.30 9.72
CA GLN A 184 -14.22 1.21 9.87
C GLN A 184 -14.38 1.68 11.32
N LYS A 185 -14.27 0.77 12.29
CA LYS A 185 -14.33 1.11 13.72
C LYS A 185 -13.20 2.05 14.13
N ARG A 186 -11.95 1.76 13.73
CA ARG A 186 -10.77 2.56 14.10
C ARG A 186 -10.79 3.95 13.49
N MET A 187 -11.41 4.10 12.33
CA MET A 187 -11.58 5.38 11.62
C MET A 187 -12.88 6.11 12.00
N GLY A 188 -13.68 5.59 12.94
CA GLY A 188 -14.95 6.21 13.34
C GLY A 188 -16.02 6.22 12.24
N LYS A 189 -15.96 5.26 11.31
CA LYS A 189 -16.85 5.12 10.14
C LYS A 189 -17.76 3.89 10.24
N ALA A 190 -17.76 3.17 11.35
CA ALA A 190 -18.70 2.08 11.60
C ALA A 190 -20.13 2.65 11.65
N LYS A 191 -21.04 2.07 10.86
CA LYS A 191 -22.47 2.37 10.93
C LYS A 191 -23.14 1.54 12.02
#